data_AF-A0A928X0H7-F1
#
_entry.id   AF-A0A928X0H7-F1
#
_cell.length_a   1.000
_cell.length_b   1.000
_cell.length_c   1.000
_cell.angle_alpha   90.00
_cell.angle_beta   90.00
_cell.angle_gamma   90.00
#
_symmetry.space_group_name_H-M   'P 1'
#
loop_
_entity.id
_entity.type
_entity.pdbx_description
1 polymer ?
#
loop_
_entity_poly.entity_id
_entity_poly.type
_entity_poly.pdbx_seq_one_letter_code
_entity_poly.pdbx_strand_id
1 'polypeptide(L)'
;MVSDQTQGLTPDELFQELKSIDDEITQLNERLEVLAKLRLQAGRTLVARAIDIESPVEPCGLIDIGDTCYFYALNLVSDCVSHFIEVPELRGASDTRPTVQPST
;
A
#
# COMPACT_ATOMS: atom_id res chain seq x y z
N MET A 1 8.83 46.39 -20.68
CA MET A 1 9.08 45.24 -21.56
C MET A 1 9.58 44.12 -20.68
N VAL A 2 8.74 43.14 -20.36
CA VAL A 2 9.14 41.95 -19.60
C VAL A 2 8.96 40.79 -20.56
N SER A 3 10.08 40.19 -20.96
CA SER A 3 10.11 39.07 -21.88
C SER A 3 9.76 37.82 -21.09
N ASP A 4 8.52 37.35 -21.20
CA ASP A 4 8.14 36.01 -20.76
C ASP A 4 8.82 34.98 -21.67
N GLN A 5 10.07 34.65 -21.35
CA GLN A 5 10.75 33.49 -21.91
C GLN A 5 10.18 32.24 -21.25
N THR A 6 9.05 31.74 -21.77
CA THR A 6 8.76 30.32 -21.66
C THR A 6 9.78 29.60 -22.54
N GLN A 7 10.92 29.23 -21.96
CA GLN A 7 11.79 28.19 -22.51
C GLN A 7 10.94 26.91 -22.55
N GLY A 8 10.33 26.64 -23.69
CA GLY A 8 9.70 25.35 -23.93
C GLY A 8 10.77 24.29 -23.92
N LEU A 9 10.59 23.26 -23.08
CA LEU A 9 11.43 22.06 -23.08
C LEU A 9 11.55 21.53 -24.51
N THR A 10 12.76 21.22 -24.91
CA THR A 10 13.00 20.58 -26.19
C THR A 10 12.38 19.18 -26.19
N PRO A 11 12.04 18.61 -27.36
CA PRO A 11 11.50 17.25 -27.44
C PRO A 11 12.39 16.23 -26.72
N ASP A 12 13.71 16.37 -26.81
CA ASP A 12 14.68 15.48 -26.16
C ASP A 12 14.64 15.58 -24.63
N GLU A 13 14.46 16.79 -24.08
CA GLU A 13 14.30 17.01 -22.63
C GLU A 13 12.99 16.39 -22.12
N LEU A 14 11.89 16.51 -22.89
CA LEU A 14 10.61 15.86 -22.57
C LEU A 14 10.73 14.32 -22.57
N PHE A 15 11.47 13.74 -23.52
CA PHE A 15 11.69 12.29 -23.54
C PHE A 15 12.54 11.81 -22.37
N GLN A 16 13.54 12.58 -21.95
CA GLN A 16 14.34 12.27 -20.78
C GLN A 16 13.52 12.35 -19.49
N GLU A 17 12.67 13.37 -19.34
CA GLU A 17 11.76 13.50 -18.20
C GLU A 17 10.74 12.35 -18.16
N LEU A 18 10.10 12.02 -19.28
CA LEU A 18 9.16 10.89 -19.35
C LEU A 18 9.82 9.57 -18.95
N LYS A 19 11.04 9.33 -19.44
CA LYS A 19 11.79 8.13 -19.07
C LYS A 19 12.13 8.11 -17.59
N SER A 20 12.52 9.24 -17.00
CA SER A 20 12.78 9.35 -15.57
C SER A 20 11.51 9.06 -14.74
N ILE A 21 10.35 9.53 -15.21
CA ILE A 21 9.06 9.26 -14.56
C ILE A 21 8.71 7.78 -14.66
N ASP A 22 8.89 7.14 -15.82
CA ASP A 22 8.64 5.70 -15.99
C ASP A 22 9.56 4.84 -15.11
N ASP A 23 10.83 5.22 -14.98
CA ASP A 23 11.78 4.55 -14.09
C ASP A 23 11.35 4.70 -12.62
N GLU A 24 10.88 5.89 -12.21
CA GLU A 24 10.37 6.14 -10.86
C GLU A 24 9.08 5.35 -10.57
N ILE A 25 8.14 5.30 -11.53
CA ILE A 25 6.92 4.49 -11.42
C ILE A 25 7.27 3.01 -11.25
N THR A 26 8.24 2.52 -12.01
CA THR A 26 8.70 1.13 -11.90
C THR A 26 9.27 0.86 -10.52
N GLN A 27 10.14 1.74 -10.02
CA GLN A 27 10.71 1.61 -8.69
C GLN A 27 9.64 1.68 -7.57
N LEU A 28 8.64 2.54 -7.71
CA LEU A 28 7.52 2.64 -6.77
C LEU A 28 6.68 1.36 -6.77
N ASN A 29 6.40 0.78 -7.94
CA ASN A 29 5.67 -0.48 -8.06
C ASN A 29 6.41 -1.65 -7.40
N GLU A 30 7.72 -1.76 -7.60
CA GLU A 30 8.55 -2.77 -6.92
C GLU A 30 8.50 -2.61 -5.39
N ARG A 31 8.58 -1.36 -4.90
CA ARG A 31 8.48 -1.07 -3.46
C ARG A 31 7.09 -1.43 -2.92
N LEU A 32 6.02 -1.16 -3.65
CA LEU A 32 4.66 -1.54 -3.27
C LEU A 32 4.51 -3.06 -3.19
N GLU A 33 5.11 -3.81 -4.11
CA GLU A 33 5.10 -5.28 -4.07
C GLU A 33 5.83 -5.81 -2.82
N VAL A 34 6.99 -5.23 -2.48
CA VAL A 34 7.73 -5.58 -1.25
C VAL A 34 6.90 -5.27 0.00
N LEU A 35 6.24 -4.12 0.06
CA LEU A 35 5.36 -3.75 1.16
C LEU A 35 4.17 -4.71 1.30
N ALA A 36 3.56 -5.13 0.19
CA ALA A 36 2.48 -6.11 0.20
C ALA A 36 2.96 -7.47 0.77
N LYS A 37 4.16 -7.94 0.38
CA LYS A 37 4.77 -9.16 0.91
C LYS A 37 5.05 -9.06 2.41
N LEU A 38 5.63 -7.95 2.87
CA LEU A 38 5.90 -7.70 4.29
C LEU A 38 4.61 -7.67 5.10
N ARG A 39 3.58 -7.00 4.59
CA ARG A 39 2.26 -6.89 5.22
C ARG A 39 1.59 -8.27 5.36
N LEU A 40 1.69 -9.13 4.34
CA LEU A 40 1.25 -10.52 4.40
C LEU A 40 2.03 -11.34 5.45
N GLN A 41 3.36 -11.20 5.50
CA GLN A 41 4.21 -11.92 6.44
C GLN A 41 3.96 -11.52 7.90
N ALA A 42 3.74 -10.23 8.15
CA ALA A 42 3.34 -9.73 9.47
C ALA A 42 1.99 -10.34 9.89
N GLY A 43 1.02 -10.35 8.97
CA GLY A 43 -0.27 -11.03 9.16
C GLY A 43 -0.14 -12.51 9.52
N ARG A 44 0.70 -13.26 8.80
CA ARG A 44 1.01 -14.67 9.12
C ARG A 44 1.58 -14.85 10.52
N THR A 45 2.46 -13.95 10.93
CA THR A 45 3.08 -13.98 12.27
C THR A 45 2.06 -13.69 13.36
N LEU A 46 1.12 -12.77 13.12
CA LEU A 46 0.02 -12.47 14.03
C LEU A 46 -0.91 -13.68 14.20
N VAL A 47 -1.29 -14.32 13.10
CA VAL A 47 -2.08 -15.57 13.11
C VAL A 47 -1.35 -16.66 13.90
N ALA A 48 -0.06 -16.88 13.63
CA ALA A 48 0.72 -17.90 14.33
C ALA A 48 0.86 -17.63 15.84
N ARG A 49 0.85 -16.35 16.27
CA ARG A 49 0.87 -15.97 17.69
C ARG A 49 -0.51 -16.04 18.35
N ALA A 50 -1.58 -15.86 17.58
CA ALA A 50 -2.95 -15.83 18.08
C ALA A 50 -3.60 -17.23 18.17
N ILE A 51 -3.04 -18.24 17.52
CA ILE A 51 -3.69 -19.55 17.36
C ILE A 51 -3.06 -20.61 18.27
N ASP A 52 -3.90 -21.16 19.15
CA ASP A 52 -3.81 -22.53 19.65
C ASP A 52 -4.37 -23.45 18.54
N ILE A 53 -3.53 -24.30 17.96
CA ILE A 53 -3.69 -24.90 16.62
C ILE A 53 -4.68 -26.07 16.66
N GLU A 54 -5.98 -25.80 16.59
CA GLU A 54 -7.00 -26.85 16.43
C GLU A 54 -7.68 -26.87 15.05
N SER A 55 -7.50 -25.85 14.20
CA SER A 55 -8.15 -25.79 12.88
C SER A 55 -7.24 -25.23 11.78
N PRO A 56 -7.31 -25.77 10.55
CA PRO A 56 -6.52 -25.29 9.43
C PRO A 56 -7.07 -23.93 8.96
N VAL A 57 -6.22 -22.90 9.03
CA VAL A 57 -6.55 -21.54 8.61
C VAL A 57 -5.62 -21.07 7.49
N GLU A 58 -6.15 -20.29 6.56
CA GLU A 58 -5.39 -19.62 5.51
C GLU A 58 -5.30 -18.11 5.78
N PRO A 59 -4.09 -17.54 5.87
CA PRO A 59 -3.87 -16.10 5.98
C PRO A 59 -4.26 -15.41 4.67
N CYS A 60 -5.29 -14.56 4.67
CA CYS A 60 -5.83 -14.00 3.42
C CYS A 60 -5.39 -12.56 3.15
N GLY A 61 -5.35 -11.70 4.17
CA GLY A 61 -4.93 -10.32 3.95
C GLY A 61 -5.33 -9.36 5.06
N LEU A 62 -5.22 -8.07 4.75
CA LEU A 62 -5.69 -7.00 5.61
C LEU A 62 -6.81 -6.21 4.95
N ILE A 63 -7.74 -5.77 5.77
CA ILE A 63 -8.87 -4.95 5.39
C ILE A 63 -8.96 -3.77 6.33
N ASP A 64 -9.21 -2.59 5.77
CA ASP A 64 -9.41 -1.37 6.54
C ASP A 64 -10.93 -1.19 6.75
N ILE A 65 -11.37 -1.11 8.01
CA ILE A 65 -12.77 -0.86 8.39
C ILE A 65 -12.78 0.40 9.27
N GLY A 66 -13.28 1.50 8.72
CA GLY A 66 -13.18 2.81 9.37
C GLY A 66 -11.72 3.22 9.53
N ASP A 67 -11.32 3.58 10.75
CA ASP A 67 -9.96 4.03 11.10
C ASP A 67 -9.08 2.88 11.65
N THR A 68 -9.52 1.64 11.46
CA THR A 68 -8.89 0.45 12.02
C THR A 68 -8.58 -0.57 10.94
N CYS A 69 -7.33 -1.02 10.92
CA CYS A 69 -6.86 -2.06 10.01
C CYS A 69 -6.99 -3.42 10.70
N TYR A 70 -7.57 -4.40 10.01
CA TYR A 70 -7.75 -5.77 10.51
C TYR A 70 -7.06 -6.77 9.60
N PHE A 71 -6.37 -7.73 10.20
CA PHE A 71 -5.91 -8.92 9.51
C PHE A 71 -6.99 -10.00 9.59
N TYR A 72 -7.28 -10.67 8.47
CA TYR A 72 -8.23 -11.77 8.45
C TYR A 72 -7.65 -13.07 7.89
N ALA A 73 -8.05 -14.18 8.50
CA ALA A 73 -7.75 -15.53 8.03
C ALA A 73 -9.05 -16.32 7.81
N LEU A 74 -9.09 -17.11 6.75
CA LEU A 74 -10.20 -18.02 6.46
C LEU A 74 -9.98 -19.36 7.13
N ASN A 75 -11.06 -19.97 7.62
CA ASN A 75 -11.09 -21.37 7.98
C ASN A 75 -11.27 -22.20 6.70
N LEU A 76 -10.36 -23.12 6.43
CA LEU A 76 -10.43 -23.94 5.21
C LEU A 76 -11.52 -25.03 5.27
N VAL A 77 -12.08 -25.31 6.45
CA VAL A 77 -13.13 -26.32 6.64
C VAL A 77 -14.53 -25.70 6.53
N SER A 78 -14.72 -24.52 7.11
CA SER A 78 -16.04 -23.86 7.14
C SER A 78 -16.22 -22.76 6.10
N ASP A 79 -15.17 -22.42 5.33
CA ASP A 79 -15.17 -21.33 4.33
C ASP A 79 -15.62 -19.97 4.89
N CYS A 80 -15.37 -19.78 6.19
CA CYS A 80 -15.74 -18.57 6.93
C CYS A 80 -14.47 -17.88 7.47
N VAL A 81 -14.56 -16.58 7.75
CA VAL A 81 -13.51 -15.87 8.49
C VAL A 81 -13.38 -16.47 9.89
N SER A 82 -12.24 -17.09 10.18
CA SER A 82 -11.96 -17.69 11.49
C SER A 82 -11.38 -16.67 12.46
N HIS A 83 -10.52 -15.79 11.97
CA HIS A 83 -9.79 -14.83 12.78
C HIS A 83 -9.89 -13.46 12.14
N PHE A 84 -10.22 -12.48 12.96
CA PHE A 84 -10.34 -11.08 12.59
C PHE A 84 -9.61 -10.26 13.66
N ILE A 85 -8.33 -9.97 13.40
CA ILE A 85 -7.40 -9.45 14.41
C ILE A 85 -7.10 -8.00 14.06
N GLU A 86 -7.33 -7.09 15.01
CA GLU A 86 -6.95 -5.69 14.86
C GLU A 86 -5.43 -5.56 14.79
N VAL A 87 -4.94 -4.80 13.81
CA VAL A 87 -3.52 -4.49 13.61
C VAL A 87 -3.31 -2.98 13.78
N PRO A 88 -3.11 -2.51 15.03
CA PRO A 88 -3.04 -1.09 15.34
C PRO A 88 -1.80 -0.40 14.74
N GLU A 89 -0.75 -1.17 14.44
CA GLU A 89 0.56 -0.67 13.98
C GLU A 89 0.59 -0.28 12.49
N LEU A 90 -0.46 -0.55 11.70
CA LEU A 90 -0.54 -0.20 10.28
C LEU A 90 -1.31 1.11 9.99
N ARG A 91 -1.63 1.89 11.03
CA ARG A 91 -2.09 3.28 10.86
C ARG A 91 -0.99 4.10 10.17
N GLY A 92 -1.12 4.36 8.87
CA GLY A 92 -0.29 5.41 8.25
C GLY A 92 -0.01 5.37 6.75
N ALA A 93 -0.47 4.37 5.99
CA ALA A 93 -0.20 4.37 4.54
C ALA A 93 -1.27 5.09 3.69
N SER A 94 -2.45 5.37 4.26
CA SER A 94 -3.61 5.84 3.47
C SER A 94 -3.89 7.35 3.58
N ASP A 95 -3.19 8.08 4.45
CA ASP A 95 -3.47 9.49 4.76
C ASP A 95 -2.52 10.52 4.13
N THR A 96 -1.68 10.13 3.17
CA THR A 96 -1.00 11.09 2.30
C THR A 96 -1.88 11.46 1.10
N ARG A 97 -3.08 12.01 1.35
CA ARG A 97 -3.73 12.86 0.35
C ARG A 97 -2.97 14.18 0.33
N PRO A 98 -2.36 14.61 -0.80
CA PRO A 98 -1.84 15.96 -0.90
C PRO A 98 -3.01 16.92 -0.71
N THR A 99 -3.00 17.64 0.41
CA THR A 99 -3.94 18.74 0.65
C THR A 99 -3.56 19.84 -0.33
N VAL A 100 -4.25 19.92 -1.46
CA VAL A 100 -4.16 21.06 -2.36
C VAL A 100 -4.77 22.24 -1.62
N GLN A 101 -3.93 23.09 -1.03
CA GLN A 101 -4.37 24.40 -0.55
C GLN A 101 -4.83 25.23 -1.76
N PRO A 102 -6.05 25.79 -1.76
CA PRO A 102 -6.43 26.76 -2.77
C PRO A 102 -5.67 28.07 -2.47
N SER A 103 -4.77 28.44 -3.38
CA SER A 103 -4.15 29.76 -3.37
C SER A 103 -5.25 30.82 -3.54
N THR A 104 -5.32 31.76 -2.60
CA THR A 104 -6.10 33.00 -2.71
C THR A 104 -5.18 34.15 -3.09
#